data_AF-A0A1V9Y2H5-F1
#
_entry.id   AF-A0A1V9Y2H5-F1
#
_cell.length_a   1.000
_cell.length_b   1.000
_cell.length_c   1.000
_cell.angle_alpha   90.00
_cell.angle_beta   90.00
_cell.angle_gamma   90.00
#
_symmetry.space_group_name_H-M   'P 1'
#
loop_
_entity.id
_entity.type
_entity.pdbx_description
1 polymer ?
#
loop_
_entity_poly.entity_id
_entity_poly.type
_entity_poly.pdbx_seq_one_letter_code
_entity_poly.pdbx_strand_id
1 'polypeptide(L)'
;MSEREHKDCHAIIDGSNLLHVLCDSDWLCDFAEYGNNVRNFFQWLANSNITPHVLLGGPNLGDSTKASRTCRRRKDRLENLIAISSDAPGAPVCYDRMQRNVPSCAQDIFRDIARELGVEILQVVGNVISLSRLWRTRNI
;
A
#
# COMPACT_ATOMS: atom_id res chain seq x y z
N MET A 1 3.46 -31.07 25.19
CA MET A 1 2.81 -29.83 24.71
C MET A 1 2.74 -29.95 23.19
N SER A 2 1.53 -29.95 22.63
CA SER A 2 1.26 -30.44 21.26
C SER A 2 1.50 -29.37 20.20
N GLU A 3 2.00 -29.79 19.04
CA GLU A 3 2.29 -29.00 17.82
C GLU A 3 1.06 -28.33 17.16
N ARG A 4 -0.04 -28.10 17.89
CA ARG A 4 -1.34 -27.70 17.34
C ARG A 4 -1.74 -26.25 17.61
N GLU A 5 -0.95 -25.44 18.31
CA GLU A 5 -1.37 -24.09 18.73
C GLU A 5 -0.99 -22.95 17.77
N HIS A 6 -0.35 -23.23 16.62
CA HIS A 6 0.00 -22.20 15.62
C HIS A 6 -0.44 -22.53 14.19
N LYS A 7 -1.38 -23.46 13.99
CA LYS A 7 -2.03 -23.63 12.68
C LYS A 7 -3.23 -22.68 12.64
N ASP A 8 -3.29 -21.89 11.57
CA ASP A 8 -4.37 -20.96 11.22
C ASP A 8 -4.25 -19.54 11.81
N CYS A 9 -3.05 -18.94 11.73
CA CYS A 9 -2.90 -17.50 11.97
C CYS A 9 -3.36 -16.71 10.74
N HIS A 10 -4.46 -15.97 10.84
CA HIS A 10 -4.94 -15.09 9.77
C HIS A 10 -4.57 -13.63 10.07
N ALA A 11 -3.98 -12.94 9.09
CA ALA A 11 -3.59 -11.54 9.21
C ALA A 11 -4.42 -10.66 8.28
N ILE A 12 -5.11 -9.65 8.83
CA ILE A 12 -5.77 -8.61 8.04
C ILE A 12 -4.79 -7.47 7.84
N ILE A 13 -4.47 -7.18 6.58
CA ILE A 13 -3.42 -6.22 6.20
C ILE A 13 -4.04 -5.02 5.48
N ASP A 14 -3.71 -3.80 5.92
CA ASP A 14 -4.00 -2.59 5.14
C ASP A 14 -3.01 -2.52 3.97
N GLY A 15 -3.45 -3.00 2.81
CA GLY A 15 -2.65 -3.03 1.59
C GLY A 15 -2.32 -1.64 1.08
N SER A 16 -3.18 -0.64 1.30
CA SER A 16 -2.88 0.73 0.90
C SER A 16 -1.69 1.30 1.66
N ASN A 17 -1.57 0.99 2.95
CA ASN A 17 -0.39 1.35 3.72
C ASN A 17 0.83 0.50 3.35
N LEU A 18 0.64 -0.81 3.18
CA LEU A 18 1.74 -1.72 2.83
C LEU A 18 2.41 -1.35 1.50
N LEU A 19 1.64 -0.94 0.49
CA LEU A 19 2.16 -0.42 -0.78
C LEU A 19 3.17 0.73 -0.57
N HIS A 20 2.85 1.64 0.35
CA HIS A 20 3.73 2.77 0.69
C HIS A 20 4.98 2.34 1.46
N VAL A 21 4.91 1.27 2.25
CA VAL A 21 6.05 0.75 3.01
C VAL A 21 7.00 -0.04 2.12
N LEU A 22 6.47 -0.79 1.15
CA LEU A 22 7.27 -1.69 0.30
C LEU A 22 7.82 -1.02 -0.96
N CYS A 23 7.20 0.05 -1.46
CA CYS A 23 7.80 0.87 -2.53
C CYS A 23 8.84 1.75 -1.86
N ASP A 24 10.07 1.25 -1.81
CA ASP A 24 11.19 2.05 -1.34
C ASP A 24 11.34 3.28 -2.24
N SER A 25 11.68 4.36 -1.60
CA SER A 25 11.10 5.66 -1.89
C SER A 25 12.01 6.54 -2.75
N ASP A 26 12.86 5.89 -3.54
CA ASP A 26 13.68 6.54 -4.54
C ASP A 26 12.90 6.79 -5.84
N TRP A 27 13.24 7.92 -6.46
CA TRP A 27 12.57 8.68 -7.53
C TRP A 27 11.95 7.87 -8.69
N LEU A 28 12.38 6.63 -8.90
CA LEU A 28 11.77 5.64 -9.78
C LEU A 28 11.84 4.34 -9.00
N CYS A 29 10.75 3.91 -8.34
CA CYS A 29 10.73 2.56 -7.73
C CYS A 29 11.22 1.62 -8.84
N ASP A 30 12.38 1.00 -8.65
CA ASP A 30 12.80 -0.09 -9.53
C ASP A 30 11.70 -1.13 -9.38
N PHE A 31 10.85 -1.24 -10.39
CA PHE A 31 9.66 -2.06 -10.32
C PHE A 31 10.02 -3.54 -10.15
N ALA A 32 11.22 -3.95 -10.56
CA ALA A 32 11.73 -5.28 -10.29
C ALA A 32 12.09 -5.46 -8.82
N GLU A 33 12.82 -4.50 -8.23
CA GLU A 33 13.14 -4.51 -6.80
C GLU A 33 11.88 -4.45 -5.93
N TYR A 34 10.96 -3.55 -6.26
CA TYR A 34 9.66 -3.46 -5.63
C TYR A 34 8.90 -4.78 -5.70
N GLY A 35 8.85 -5.41 -6.88
CA GLY A 35 8.22 -6.72 -7.05
C GLY A 35 8.88 -7.79 -6.16
N ASN A 36 10.20 -7.79 -6.05
CA ASN A 36 10.92 -8.69 -5.15
C ASN A 36 10.57 -8.42 -3.68
N ASN A 37 10.47 -7.17 -3.26
CA ASN A 37 10.06 -6.81 -1.89
C ASN A 37 8.66 -7.31 -1.56
N VAL A 38 7.70 -7.15 -2.50
CA VAL A 38 6.34 -7.69 -2.35
C VAL A 38 6.34 -9.21 -2.25
N ARG A 39 7.08 -9.90 -3.13
CA ARG A 39 7.18 -11.36 -3.13
C ARG A 39 7.79 -11.87 -1.82
N ASN A 40 8.91 -11.29 -1.39
CA ASN A 40 9.60 -11.65 -0.16
C ASN A 40 8.70 -11.49 1.07
N PHE A 41 7.92 -10.40 1.13
CA PHE A 41 6.99 -10.17 2.24
C PHE A 41 5.92 -11.26 2.34
N PHE A 42 5.26 -11.61 1.23
CA PHE A 42 4.22 -12.64 1.24
C PHE A 42 4.78 -14.05 1.44
N GLN A 43 5.95 -14.35 0.89
CA GLN A 43 6.65 -15.60 1.16
C GLN A 43 7.05 -15.72 2.63
N TRP A 44 7.48 -14.63 3.27
CA TRP A 44 7.77 -14.62 4.70
C TRP A 44 6.53 -14.95 5.54
N LEU A 45 5.36 -14.40 5.19
CA LEU A 45 4.09 -14.75 5.86
C LEU A 45 3.74 -16.23 5.67
N ALA A 46 3.85 -16.75 4.44
CA ALA A 46 3.59 -18.15 4.14
C ALA A 46 4.53 -19.09 4.91
N ASN A 47 5.84 -18.78 4.93
CA ASN A 47 6.84 -19.54 5.69
C ASN A 47 6.60 -19.49 7.21
N SER A 48 5.90 -18.46 7.68
CA SER A 48 5.50 -18.29 9.08
C SER A 48 4.13 -18.92 9.39
N ASN A 49 3.52 -19.66 8.45
CA ASN A 49 2.15 -20.20 8.54
C ASN A 49 1.09 -19.13 8.83
N ILE A 50 1.25 -17.94 8.25
CA ILE A 50 0.28 -16.85 8.32
C ILE A 50 -0.45 -16.73 6.99
N THR A 51 -1.78 -16.74 7.04
CA THR A 51 -2.66 -16.50 5.88
C THR A 51 -3.03 -15.02 5.81
N PRO A 52 -2.49 -14.24 4.86
CA PRO A 52 -2.85 -12.83 4.69
C PRO A 52 -4.19 -12.65 3.96
N HIS A 53 -4.99 -11.70 4.47
CA HIS A 53 -6.12 -11.10 3.76
C HIS A 53 -5.83 -9.60 3.61
N VAL A 54 -5.60 -9.16 2.36
CA VAL A 54 -5.16 -7.79 2.09
C VAL A 54 -6.33 -6.92 1.67
N LEU A 55 -6.51 -5.80 2.35
CA LEU A 55 -7.55 -4.82 2.05
C LEU A 55 -6.96 -3.64 1.27
N LEU A 56 -7.46 -3.39 0.07
CA LEU A 56 -7.09 -2.20 -0.72
C LEU A 56 -8.22 -1.17 -0.71
N GLY A 57 -7.87 0.09 -0.43
CA GLY A 57 -8.81 1.20 -0.55
C GLY A 57 -9.35 1.35 -1.98
N GLY A 58 -10.66 1.47 -2.10
CA GLY A 58 -11.37 1.70 -3.34
C GLY A 58 -11.84 3.15 -3.51
N PRO A 59 -12.70 3.42 -4.51
CA PRO A 59 -13.19 4.76 -4.77
C PRO A 59 -13.97 5.32 -3.58
N ASN A 60 -13.79 6.62 -3.34
CA ASN A 60 -14.52 7.36 -2.31
C ASN A 60 -15.85 7.84 -2.88
N LEU A 61 -16.87 6.99 -2.80
CA LEU A 61 -18.22 7.33 -3.22
C LEU A 61 -18.90 8.11 -2.07
N GLY A 62 -18.87 9.44 -2.12
CA GLY A 62 -19.69 10.30 -1.24
C GLY A 62 -18.98 11.10 -0.14
N ASP A 63 -17.67 10.93 0.09
CA ASP A 63 -16.93 11.77 1.06
C ASP A 63 -16.19 12.91 0.34
N SER A 64 -16.89 14.04 0.19
CA SER A 64 -16.37 15.26 -0.45
C SER A 64 -15.13 15.82 0.24
N THR A 65 -15.00 15.66 1.57
CA THR A 65 -13.82 16.10 2.32
C THR A 65 -12.60 15.21 2.06
N LYS A 66 -12.78 13.90 1.91
CA LYS A 66 -11.69 13.00 1.55
C LYS A 66 -11.30 13.13 0.07
N ALA A 67 -12.26 13.35 -0.82
CA ALA A 67 -11.99 13.70 -2.21
C ALA A 67 -11.14 14.97 -2.31
N SER A 68 -11.54 16.04 -1.61
CA SER A 68 -10.81 17.30 -1.53
C SER A 68 -9.38 17.12 -0.97
N ARG A 69 -9.21 16.33 0.10
CA ARG A 69 -7.89 15.98 0.64
C ARG A 69 -7.02 15.21 -0.35
N THR A 70 -7.61 14.29 -1.11
CA THR A 70 -6.91 13.51 -2.14
C THR A 70 -6.46 14.42 -3.29
N CYS A 71 -7.34 15.30 -3.77
CA CYS A 71 -7.00 16.30 -4.78
C CYS A 71 -5.89 17.24 -4.31
N ARG A 72 -5.97 17.75 -3.07
CA ARG A 72 -4.90 18.57 -2.48
C ARG A 72 -3.57 17.83 -2.45
N ARG A 73 -3.54 16.60 -1.94
CA ARG A 73 -2.32 15.78 -1.93
C ARG A 73 -1.75 15.55 -3.33
N ARG A 74 -2.60 15.30 -4.34
CA ARG A 74 -2.14 15.14 -5.73
C ARG A 74 -1.56 16.44 -6.29
N LYS A 75 -2.17 17.58 -5.98
CA LYS A 75 -1.67 18.89 -6.36
C LYS A 75 -0.32 19.19 -5.70
N ASP A 76 -0.23 19.01 -4.38
CA ASP A 76 1.03 19.20 -3.63
C ASP A 76 2.15 18.32 -4.19
N ARG A 77 1.84 17.08 -4.59
CA ARG A 77 2.79 16.15 -5.23
C ARG A 77 3.25 16.64 -6.59
N LEU A 78 2.32 17.09 -7.44
CA LEU A 78 2.65 17.61 -8.76
C LEU A 78 3.51 18.88 -8.66
N GLU A 79 3.17 19.79 -7.75
CA GLU A 79 3.94 21.02 -7.50
C GLU A 79 5.36 20.69 -7.01
N ASN A 80 5.51 19.70 -6.13
CA ASN A 80 6.83 19.23 -5.71
C ASN A 80 7.63 18.65 -6.89
N LEU A 81 7.03 17.80 -7.73
CA LEU A 81 7.69 17.23 -8.91
C LEU A 81 8.13 18.32 -9.90
N ILE A 82 7.28 19.34 -10.13
CA ILE A 82 7.61 20.48 -10.97
C ILE A 82 8.79 21.26 -10.39
N ALA A 83 8.77 21.55 -9.09
CA ALA A 83 9.86 22.27 -8.42
C ALA A 83 11.20 21.53 -8.56
N ILE A 84 11.20 20.23 -8.29
CA ILE A 84 12.36 19.35 -8.48
C ILE A 84 12.86 19.39 -9.93
N SER A 85 11.95 19.28 -10.91
CA SER A 85 12.33 19.27 -12.33
C SER A 85 12.86 20.61 -12.84
N SER A 86 12.58 21.69 -12.10
CA SER A 86 13.01 23.06 -12.42
C SER A 86 14.35 23.41 -11.76
N ASP A 87 14.87 22.56 -10.87
CA ASP A 87 16.17 22.76 -10.24
C ASP A 87 17.30 22.53 -11.25
N ALA A 88 18.41 23.28 -11.10
CA ALA A 88 19.57 23.15 -11.97
C ALA A 88 20.16 21.71 -11.89
N PRO A 89 20.74 21.19 -12.99
CA PRO A 89 21.39 19.88 -12.98
C PRO A 89 22.42 19.79 -11.85
N GLY A 90 22.25 18.84 -10.93
CA GLY A 90 23.15 18.64 -9.79
C GLY A 90 22.76 19.36 -8.49
N ALA A 91 21.64 20.08 -8.46
CA ALA A 91 21.07 20.56 -7.20
C ALA A 91 20.69 19.36 -6.31
N PRO A 92 20.94 19.43 -4.98
CA PRO A 92 20.54 18.39 -4.06
C PRO A 92 19.01 18.33 -4.06
N VAL A 93 18.50 17.35 -4.78
CA VAL A 93 17.11 16.95 -4.73
C VAL A 93 16.76 16.72 -3.27
N CYS A 94 15.77 17.44 -2.75
CA CYS A 94 15.30 17.25 -1.38
C CYS A 94 14.60 15.89 -1.31
N TYR A 95 15.36 14.82 -1.05
CA TYR A 95 14.90 13.43 -0.98
C TYR A 95 13.65 13.28 -0.11
N ASP A 96 13.57 14.00 1.02
CA ASP A 96 12.39 14.03 1.91
C ASP A 96 11.06 14.41 1.22
N ARG A 97 11.10 15.21 0.14
CA ARG A 97 9.90 15.59 -0.63
C ARG A 97 9.49 14.52 -1.64
N MET A 98 10.40 13.63 -2.01
CA MET A 98 10.21 12.59 -3.02
C MET A 98 9.64 11.29 -2.46
N GLN A 99 9.99 10.98 -1.21
CA GLN A 99 9.73 9.67 -0.60
C GLN A 99 8.24 9.26 -0.41
N ARG A 100 7.28 10.04 -0.92
CA ARG A 100 5.86 9.92 -0.55
C ARG A 100 4.92 9.56 -1.70
N ASN A 101 5.48 9.17 -2.84
CA ASN A 101 4.73 8.95 -4.07
C ASN A 101 4.82 7.49 -4.53
N VAL A 102 3.78 6.71 -4.21
CA VAL A 102 3.59 5.39 -4.83
C VAL A 102 2.95 5.59 -6.21
N PRO A 103 3.61 5.16 -7.30
CA PRO A 103 3.04 5.19 -8.64
C PRO A 103 1.77 4.34 -8.73
N SER A 104 0.84 4.69 -9.62
CA SER A 104 -0.40 3.91 -9.80
C SER A 104 -0.11 2.46 -10.23
N CYS A 105 0.91 2.25 -11.09
CA CYS A 105 1.33 0.93 -11.54
C CYS A 105 1.89 0.03 -10.43
N ALA A 106 2.34 0.59 -9.30
CA ALA A 106 2.78 -0.22 -8.16
C ALA A 106 1.62 -1.04 -7.57
N GLN A 107 0.38 -0.53 -7.65
CA GLN A 107 -0.80 -1.30 -7.24
C GLN A 107 -1.03 -2.52 -8.12
N ASP A 108 -0.76 -2.40 -9.41
CA ASP A 108 -0.96 -3.49 -10.37
C ASP A 108 0.08 -4.58 -10.16
N ILE A 109 1.36 -4.21 -10.04
CA ILE A 109 2.46 -5.14 -9.70
C ILE A 109 2.17 -5.88 -8.39
N PHE A 110 1.74 -5.14 -7.36
CA PHE A 110 1.40 -5.73 -6.08
C PHE A 110 0.27 -6.76 -6.20
N ARG A 111 -0.79 -6.45 -6.97
CA ARG A 111 -1.92 -7.35 -7.18
C ARG A 111 -1.55 -8.59 -7.94
N ASP A 112 -0.73 -8.45 -8.98
CA ASP A 112 -0.31 -9.58 -9.81
C ASP A 112 0.54 -10.56 -9.01
N ILE A 113 1.50 -10.07 -8.21
CA ILE A 113 2.32 -10.92 -7.34
C ILE A 113 1.49 -11.56 -6.23
N ALA A 114 0.60 -10.81 -5.58
CA ALA A 114 -0.28 -11.38 -4.58
C ALA A 114 -1.14 -12.52 -5.16
N ARG A 115 -1.69 -12.32 -6.36
CA ARG A 115 -2.45 -13.35 -7.08
C ARG A 115 -1.58 -14.57 -7.42
N GLU A 116 -0.36 -14.35 -7.92
CA GLU A 116 0.61 -15.42 -8.21
C GLU A 116 0.86 -16.30 -6.98
N LEU A 117 0.95 -15.68 -5.80
CA LEU A 117 1.20 -16.37 -4.52
C LEU A 117 -0.09 -16.87 -3.83
N GLY A 118 -1.25 -16.77 -4.48
CA GLY A 118 -2.52 -17.23 -3.92
C GLY A 118 -3.04 -16.39 -2.74
N VAL A 119 -2.58 -15.14 -2.60
CA VAL A 119 -3.01 -14.20 -1.56
C VAL A 119 -4.33 -13.54 -1.96
N GLU A 120 -5.31 -13.57 -1.06
CA GLU A 120 -6.59 -12.91 -1.26
C GLU A 120 -6.46 -11.39 -1.08
N ILE A 121 -6.86 -10.65 -2.12
CA ILE A 121 -7.01 -9.20 -2.08
C ILE A 121 -8.48 -8.83 -2.17
N LEU A 122 -8.96 -8.08 -1.19
CA LEU A 122 -10.29 -7.50 -1.16
C LEU A 122 -10.21 -5.99 -1.38
N GLN A 123 -10.88 -5.50 -2.42
CA GLN A 123 -11.03 -4.07 -2.63
C GLN A 123 -12.26 -3.56 -1.90
N VAL A 124 -12.09 -2.54 -1.06
CA VAL A 124 -13.16 -2.02 -0.20
C VAL A 124 -13.64 -0.66 -0.67
N VAL A 125 -14.95 -0.39 -0.59
CA VAL A 125 -15.48 0.95 -0.88
C VAL A 125 -15.07 1.91 0.24
N GLY A 126 -14.36 2.99 -0.10
CA GLY A 126 -13.85 3.95 0.87
C GLY A 126 -12.49 3.59 1.51
N ASN A 127 -12.30 3.91 2.79
CA ASN A 127 -11.04 3.64 3.51
C ASN A 127 -11.11 2.33 4.29
N VAL A 128 -10.01 1.58 4.29
CA VAL A 128 -9.83 0.35 5.10
C VAL A 128 -10.11 0.60 6.59
N ILE A 129 -9.63 1.74 7.13
CA ILE A 129 -9.86 2.16 8.53
C ILE A 129 -11.36 2.39 8.86
N SER A 130 -12.18 2.77 7.87
CA SER A 130 -13.61 2.97 8.11
C SER A 130 -14.36 1.64 8.31
N LEU A 131 -13.86 0.54 7.74
CA LEU A 131 -14.47 -0.79 7.88
C LEU A 131 -14.14 -1.47 9.21
N SER A 132 -12.94 -1.26 9.75
CA SER A 132 -12.59 -1.78 11.08
C SER A 132 -13.44 -1.16 12.19
N ARG A 133 -13.92 0.08 12.01
CA ARG A 133 -14.93 0.70 12.89
C ARG A 133 -16.31 0.07 12.74
N LEU A 134 -16.76 -0.20 11.50
CA LEU A 134 -18.06 -0.83 11.22
C LEU A 134 -18.17 -2.26 11.79
N TRP A 135 -17.07 -3.03 11.73
CA TRP A 135 -17.02 -4.39 12.30
C TRP A 135 -17.12 -4.41 13.83
N ARG A 136 -16.55 -3.39 14.51
CA ARG A 136 -16.69 -3.26 15.97
C ARG A 136 -18.11 -2.89 16.40
N THR A 137 -18.84 -2.11 15.60
CA THR A 137 -20.19 -1.66 15.94
C THR A 137 -21.30 -2.68 15.71
N ARG A 138 -21.05 -3.76 14.94
CA ARG A 138 -22.06 -4.79 14.64
C ARG A 138 -21.96 -6.04 15.52
N ASN A 139 -20.96 -6.13 16.39
CA ASN A 139 -20.72 -7.27 17.27
C ASN A 139 -20.76 -6.88 18.77
N ILE A 140 -21.58 -5.90 19.13
CA ILE A 140 -21.93 -5.56 20.52
C ILE A 140 -23.44 -5.70 20.69
#